data_AF-A0A166HM99-F1
#
_entry.id   AF-A0A166HM99-F1
#
_cell.length_a   1.000
_cell.length_b   1.000
_cell.length_c   1.000
_cell.angle_alpha   90.00
_cell.angle_beta   90.00
_cell.angle_gamma   90.00
#
_symmetry.space_group_name_H-M   'P 1'
#
loop_
_entity.id
_entity.type
_entity.pdbx_description
1 polymer ?
#
loop_
_entity_poly.entity_id
_entity_poly.type
_entity_poly.pdbx_seq_one_letter_code
_entity_poly.pdbx_strand_id
1 'polypeptide(L)'
;LIATDNEGGNVFRLPRNEYASFPGNMALAAAIEGGSSEQLAFEQGRLLAQDLLALKINTNFAPVADVNANPFNPVINVRAFSDNADVVSRLAGKIAAGMERQGLVTTYKHFPGHGSTSTDSHTGLPRVDLSRDQAFAIDIA
;
A
#
# COMPACT_ATOMS: atom_id res chain seq x y z
N LEU A 1 -0.75 -6.38 20.64
CA LEU A 1 -0.68 -5.49 19.46
C LEU A 1 -2.02 -4.80 19.31
N ILE A 2 -2.03 -3.55 18.87
CA ILE A 2 -3.23 -2.78 18.51
C ILE A 2 -3.00 -2.32 17.08
N ALA A 3 -3.92 -2.69 16.19
CA ALA A 3 -3.74 -2.56 14.75
C ALA A 3 -4.84 -1.74 14.07
N THR A 4 -4.53 -1.19 12.90
CA THR A 4 -5.50 -0.56 12.00
C THR A 4 -5.03 -0.67 10.54
N ASP A 5 -5.92 -0.39 9.60
CA ASP A 5 -5.61 -0.21 8.18
C ASP A 5 -5.53 1.29 7.85
N ASN A 6 -4.35 1.88 7.92
CA ASN A 6 -4.14 3.29 7.55
C ASN A 6 -3.12 3.40 6.41
N GLU A 7 -3.61 3.30 5.18
CA GLU A 7 -2.83 3.30 3.93
C GLU A 7 -2.67 4.72 3.35
N GLY A 8 -3.48 5.69 3.81
CA GLY A 8 -3.70 6.96 3.09
C GLY A 8 -4.89 6.85 2.13
N GLY A 9 -5.09 7.85 1.27
CA GLY A 9 -6.11 7.78 0.22
C GLY A 9 -7.49 7.34 0.73
N ASN A 10 -8.10 6.35 0.08
CA ASN A 10 -9.44 5.83 0.44
C ASN A 10 -9.44 4.95 1.71
N VAL A 11 -8.29 4.42 2.13
CA VAL A 11 -8.15 3.58 3.33
C VAL A 11 -7.39 4.37 4.39
N PHE A 12 -8.07 5.38 4.92
CA PHE A 12 -7.59 6.23 6.00
C PHE A 12 -8.62 6.21 7.14
N ARG A 13 -8.17 5.97 8.38
CA ARG A 13 -9.06 5.67 9.52
C ARG A 13 -9.11 6.78 10.56
N LEU A 14 -8.21 7.75 10.47
CA LEU A 14 -8.17 8.88 11.38
C LEU A 14 -9.08 10.02 10.88
N PRO A 15 -9.63 10.88 11.77
CA PRO A 15 -10.40 12.04 11.35
C PRO A 15 -9.56 13.00 10.50
N ARG A 16 -9.96 13.24 9.25
CA ARG A 16 -9.17 14.05 8.29
C ARG A 16 -9.05 15.54 8.65
N ASN A 17 -9.90 16.02 9.55
CA ASN A 17 -9.86 17.37 10.11
C ASN A 17 -8.84 17.52 11.25
N GLU A 18 -8.33 16.40 11.78
CA GLU A 18 -7.39 16.38 12.92
C GLU A 18 -6.02 15.82 12.54
N TYR A 19 -5.95 14.94 11.54
CA TYR A 19 -4.74 14.27 11.09
C TYR A 19 -4.43 14.56 9.63
N ALA A 20 -3.15 14.48 9.26
CA ALA A 20 -2.71 14.74 7.90
C ALA A 20 -3.35 13.75 6.91
N SER A 21 -4.18 14.27 6.01
CA SER A 21 -4.84 13.47 4.98
C SER A 21 -3.89 13.23 3.80
N PHE A 22 -3.07 12.18 3.89
CA PHE A 22 -2.13 11.81 2.84
C PHE A 22 -2.81 11.33 1.54
N PRO A 23 -2.17 11.56 0.37
CA PRO A 23 -2.63 10.95 -0.87
C PRO A 23 -2.61 9.42 -0.78
N GLY A 24 -3.42 8.77 -1.62
CA GLY A 24 -3.34 7.31 -1.78
C GLY A 24 -2.08 6.89 -2.52
N ASN A 25 -1.78 5.59 -2.46
CA ASN A 25 -0.55 5.01 -3.01
C ASN A 25 -0.36 5.32 -4.50
N MET A 26 -1.41 5.17 -5.32
CA MET A 26 -1.33 5.48 -6.76
C MET A 26 -1.07 6.96 -7.04
N ALA A 27 -1.67 7.86 -6.26
CA ALA A 27 -1.46 9.30 -6.42
C ALA A 27 -0.04 9.73 -6.00
N LEU A 28 0.48 9.14 -4.92
CA LEU A 28 1.86 9.33 -4.49
C LEU A 28 2.84 8.83 -5.54
N ALA A 29 2.61 7.62 -6.09
CA ALA A 29 3.43 7.07 -7.16
C ALA A 29 3.41 7.96 -8.41
N ALA A 30 2.22 8.39 -8.86
CA ALA A 30 2.08 9.27 -10.02
C ALA A 30 2.85 10.59 -9.86
N ALA A 31 2.85 11.18 -8.66
CA ALA A 31 3.63 12.40 -8.39
C ALA A 31 5.14 12.15 -8.49
N ILE A 32 5.62 11.01 -7.98
CA ILE A 32 7.04 10.61 -8.01
C ILE A 32 7.49 10.30 -9.44
N GLU A 33 6.69 9.53 -10.20
CA GLU A 33 6.97 9.25 -11.62
C GLU A 33 6.89 10.52 -12.49
N GLY A 34 6.07 11.50 -12.07
CA GLY A 34 6.03 12.85 -12.65
C GLY A 34 7.21 13.75 -12.28
N GLY A 35 8.22 13.26 -11.54
CA GLY A 35 9.45 13.98 -11.20
C GLY A 35 9.55 14.48 -9.77
N SER A 36 8.59 14.17 -8.90
CA SER A 36 8.71 14.46 -7.47
C SER A 36 9.74 13.54 -6.80
N SER A 37 10.28 13.97 -5.67
CA SER A 37 11.27 13.17 -4.93
C SER A 37 10.65 11.88 -4.36
N GLU A 38 11.34 10.75 -4.54
CA GLU A 38 10.98 9.48 -3.90
C GLU A 38 10.96 9.56 -2.36
N GLN A 39 11.67 10.53 -1.77
CA GLN A 39 11.69 10.75 -0.33
C GLN A 39 10.28 11.01 0.23
N LEU A 40 9.34 11.48 -0.60
CA LEU A 40 7.94 11.67 -0.21
C LEU A 40 7.30 10.38 0.31
N ALA A 41 7.61 9.21 -0.29
CA ALA A 41 7.09 7.94 0.17
C ALA A 41 7.59 7.59 1.58
N PHE A 42 8.88 7.79 1.84
CA PHE A 42 9.46 7.58 3.16
C PHE A 42 8.85 8.53 4.21
N GLU A 43 8.73 9.82 3.89
CA GLU A 43 8.15 10.79 4.82
C GLU A 43 6.66 10.52 5.09
N GLN A 44 5.90 10.11 4.08
CA GLN A 44 4.51 9.70 4.26
C GLN A 44 4.41 8.50 5.22
N GLY A 45 5.24 7.47 5.05
CA GLY A 45 5.31 6.34 5.99
C GLY A 45 5.68 6.78 7.41
N ARG A 46 6.67 7.66 7.54
CA ARG A 46 7.11 8.19 8.84
C ARG A 46 6.00 8.96 9.57
N LEU A 47 5.26 9.82 8.86
CA LEU A 47 4.19 10.61 9.45
C LEU A 47 2.95 9.75 9.78
N LEU A 48 2.59 8.79 8.90
CA LEU A 48 1.53 7.82 9.20
C LEU A 48 1.82 7.06 10.50
N ALA A 49 3.06 6.61 10.70
CA ALA A 49 3.44 5.95 11.94
C ALA A 49 3.43 6.87 13.15
N GLN A 50 3.87 8.12 13.00
CA GLN A 50 3.83 9.11 14.07
C GLN A 50 2.39 9.33 14.58
N ASP A 51 1.43 9.49 13.67
CA ASP A 51 0.01 9.68 13.99
C ASP A 51 -0.58 8.47 14.73
N LEU A 52 -0.28 7.26 14.25
CA LEU A 52 -0.77 6.02 14.87
C LEU A 52 -0.18 5.75 16.26
N LEU A 53 1.13 5.98 16.43
CA LEU A 53 1.81 5.79 17.70
C LEU A 53 1.35 6.79 18.77
N ALA A 54 0.99 8.02 18.38
CA ALA A 54 0.39 9.00 19.29
C ALA A 54 -0.90 8.47 19.91
N LEU A 55 -1.65 7.66 19.15
CA LEU A 55 -2.89 6.98 19.57
C LEU A 55 -2.65 5.60 20.23
N LYS A 56 -1.39 5.21 20.46
CA LYS A 56 -1.00 3.88 20.99
C LYS A 56 -1.34 2.71 20.07
N ILE A 57 -1.61 2.96 18.79
CA ILE A 57 -1.70 1.92 17.75
C ILE A 57 -0.27 1.58 17.33
N ASN A 58 0.13 0.33 17.47
CA ASN A 58 1.52 -0.11 17.27
C ASN A 58 1.72 -1.07 16.09
N THR A 59 0.65 -1.33 15.32
CA THR A 59 0.70 -2.10 14.09
C THR A 59 -0.16 -1.41 13.03
N ASN A 60 0.36 -1.31 11.81
CA ASN A 60 -0.41 -0.86 10.66
C ASN A 60 -0.42 -1.98 9.62
N PHE A 61 -1.61 -2.30 9.13
CA PHE A 61 -1.79 -3.20 8.01
C PHE A 61 -1.50 -2.46 6.70
N ALA A 62 -0.27 -1.98 6.55
CA ALA A 62 0.24 -1.26 5.39
C ALA A 62 1.76 -1.48 5.32
N PRO A 63 2.38 -1.38 4.13
CA PRO A 63 1.81 -0.93 2.85
C PRO A 63 1.09 -2.02 2.05
N VAL A 64 0.26 -1.59 1.10
CA VAL A 64 -0.22 -2.45 0.00
C VAL A 64 0.94 -2.66 -0.98
N ALA A 65 1.25 -3.92 -1.26
CA ALA A 65 2.29 -4.35 -2.19
C ALA A 65 1.71 -5.12 -3.40
N ASP A 66 0.39 -5.10 -3.57
CA ASP A 66 -0.23 -5.63 -4.78
C ASP A 66 0.13 -4.78 -6.01
N VAL A 67 0.45 -5.44 -7.11
CA VAL A 67 0.63 -4.82 -8.42
C VAL A 67 -0.69 -4.80 -9.15
N ASN A 68 -1.28 -3.63 -9.43
CA ASN A 68 -2.63 -3.53 -10.01
C ASN A 68 -2.65 -3.83 -11.52
N ALA A 69 -2.22 -5.03 -11.91
CA ALA A 69 -2.08 -5.49 -13.28
C ALA A 69 -3.42 -5.61 -14.02
N ASN A 70 -4.54 -5.77 -13.29
CA ASN A 70 -5.88 -5.73 -13.86
C ASN A 70 -6.56 -4.37 -13.58
N PRO A 71 -6.83 -3.54 -14.59
CA PRO A 71 -7.47 -2.24 -14.39
C PRO A 71 -8.92 -2.34 -13.89
N PHE A 72 -9.57 -3.50 -14.05
CA PHE A 72 -10.93 -3.76 -13.56
C PHE A 72 -10.97 -4.29 -12.12
N ASN A 73 -9.82 -4.35 -11.43
CA ASN A 73 -9.77 -4.78 -10.05
C ASN A 73 -10.57 -3.82 -9.14
N PRO A 74 -11.64 -4.28 -8.49
CA PRO A 74 -12.53 -3.41 -7.73
C PRO A 74 -11.99 -3.07 -6.32
N VAL A 75 -11.10 -3.89 -5.78
CA VAL A 75 -10.71 -3.84 -4.35
C VAL A 75 -9.31 -3.29 -4.12
N ILE A 76 -8.37 -3.49 -5.06
CA ILE A 76 -7.02 -2.91 -5.00
C ILE A 76 -7.04 -1.52 -5.64
N ASN A 77 -7.19 -1.43 -6.96
CA ASN A 77 -7.37 -0.16 -7.67
C ASN A 77 -6.33 0.90 -7.21
N VAL A 78 -6.75 2.11 -6.84
CA VAL A 78 -5.89 3.21 -6.34
C VAL A 78 -5.13 2.91 -5.03
N ARG A 79 -5.41 1.78 -4.37
CA ARG A 79 -4.65 1.33 -3.19
C ARG A 79 -3.30 0.71 -3.56
N ALA A 80 -3.13 0.20 -4.78
CA ALA A 80 -1.79 -0.13 -5.27
C ALA A 80 -1.01 1.15 -5.59
N PHE A 81 0.31 1.06 -5.60
CA PHE A 81 1.14 2.16 -6.11
C PHE A 81 1.08 2.24 -7.63
N SER A 82 1.10 1.11 -8.32
CA SER A 82 1.21 1.06 -9.79
C SER A 82 0.77 -0.31 -10.32
N ASP A 83 0.65 -0.41 -11.63
CA ASP A 83 0.60 -1.67 -12.40
C ASP A 83 2.01 -2.19 -12.77
N ASN A 84 3.06 -1.45 -12.40
CA ASN A 84 4.46 -1.84 -12.56
C ASN A 84 5.07 -2.36 -11.23
N ALA A 85 5.58 -3.60 -11.25
CA ALA A 85 6.15 -4.27 -10.08
C ALA A 85 7.35 -3.53 -9.46
N ASP A 86 8.25 -2.97 -10.28
CA ASP A 86 9.43 -2.22 -9.80
C ASP A 86 9.01 -0.95 -9.04
N VAL A 87 7.96 -0.27 -9.52
CA VAL A 87 7.40 0.92 -8.86
C VAL A 87 6.77 0.53 -7.53
N VAL A 88 5.99 -0.55 -7.49
CA VAL A 88 5.35 -1.05 -6.27
C VAL A 88 6.39 -1.47 -5.25
N SER A 89 7.36 -2.31 -5.62
CA SER A 89 8.40 -2.81 -4.72
C SER A 89 9.21 -1.65 -4.10
N ARG A 90 9.66 -0.71 -4.93
CA ARG A 90 10.41 0.47 -4.49
C ARG A 90 9.60 1.34 -3.52
N LEU A 91 8.38 1.73 -3.88
CA LEU A 91 7.60 2.69 -3.10
C LEU A 91 6.98 2.07 -1.84
N ALA A 92 6.48 0.83 -1.91
CA ALA A 92 6.05 0.09 -0.73
C ALA A 92 7.22 -0.07 0.26
N GLY A 93 8.42 -0.42 -0.22
CA GLY A 93 9.63 -0.47 0.59
C GLY A 93 9.95 0.85 1.30
N LYS A 94 9.83 1.99 0.60
CA LYS A 94 10.06 3.32 1.20
C LYS A 94 9.04 3.67 2.28
N ILE A 95 7.75 3.43 2.03
CA ILE A 95 6.69 3.66 3.03
C ILE A 95 6.92 2.79 4.26
N ALA A 96 7.20 1.50 4.07
CA ALA A 96 7.50 0.57 5.17
C ALA A 96 8.71 1.04 5.99
N ALA A 97 9.82 1.40 5.33
CA ALA A 97 11.01 1.92 6.01
C ALA A 97 10.73 3.20 6.81
N GLY A 98 9.85 4.08 6.31
CA GLY A 98 9.40 5.27 7.04
C GLY A 98 8.65 4.93 8.32
N MET A 99 7.71 3.97 8.24
CA MET A 99 6.95 3.50 9.40
C MET A 99 7.84 2.77 10.42
N GLU A 100 8.70 1.87 9.96
CA GLU A 100 9.63 1.10 10.80
C GLU A 100 10.63 2.00 11.52
N ARG A 101 11.05 3.10 10.88
CA ARG A 101 11.92 4.10 11.52
C ARG A 101 11.30 4.75 12.76
N GLN A 102 9.97 4.77 12.87
CA GLN A 102 9.24 5.22 14.06
C GLN A 102 9.00 4.10 15.08
N GLY A 103 9.34 2.85 14.76
CA GLY A 103 9.10 1.68 15.60
C GLY A 103 7.69 1.08 15.46
N LEU A 104 6.96 1.40 14.38
CA LEU A 104 5.66 0.80 14.07
C LEU A 104 5.84 -0.53 13.34
N VAL A 105 5.06 -1.56 13.72
CA VAL A 105 5.00 -2.83 12.97
C VAL A 105 4.24 -2.60 11.65
N THR A 106 4.87 -2.95 10.53
CA THR A 106 4.35 -2.84 9.16
C THR A 106 3.86 -4.20 8.67
N THR A 107 2.97 -4.21 7.67
CA THR A 107 2.45 -5.44 7.07
C THR A 107 2.28 -5.26 5.57
N TYR A 108 3.14 -5.93 4.79
CA TYR A 108 2.98 -6.05 3.36
C TYR A 108 1.77 -6.95 3.04
N LYS A 109 0.93 -6.51 2.10
CA LYS A 109 -0.30 -7.22 1.74
C LYS A 109 -0.66 -7.04 0.26
N HIS A 110 -1.38 -7.97 -0.37
CA HIS A 110 -2.03 -9.16 0.20
C HIS A 110 -1.42 -10.42 -0.43
N PHE A 111 -0.46 -11.06 0.25
CA PHE A 111 0.29 -12.19 -0.30
C PHE A 111 -0.64 -13.33 -0.79
N PRO A 112 -0.37 -13.94 -1.97
CA PRO A 112 0.78 -13.70 -2.84
C PRO A 112 0.62 -12.53 -3.81
N GLY A 113 -0.51 -11.81 -3.79
CA GLY A 113 -0.83 -10.71 -4.69
C GLY A 113 -2.32 -10.76 -5.06
N HIS A 114 -3.01 -9.63 -4.95
CA HIS A 114 -4.45 -9.51 -5.24
C HIS A 114 -4.73 -8.60 -6.45
N GLY A 115 -3.70 -8.12 -7.14
CA GLY A 115 -3.87 -7.13 -8.21
C GLY A 115 -4.39 -7.70 -9.55
N SER A 116 -4.19 -8.99 -9.80
CA SER A 116 -4.48 -9.67 -11.08
C SER A 116 -5.87 -10.33 -11.17
N THR A 117 -6.84 -9.91 -10.35
CA THR A 117 -8.23 -10.44 -10.33
C THR A 117 -9.27 -9.35 -10.50
N SER A 118 -10.45 -9.71 -11.01
CA SER A 118 -11.64 -8.83 -11.08
C SER A 118 -12.65 -9.09 -9.95
N THR A 119 -12.36 -10.01 -9.04
CA THR A 119 -13.25 -10.37 -7.93
C THR A 119 -12.75 -9.76 -6.63
N ASP A 120 -13.63 -9.08 -5.90
CA ASP A 120 -13.37 -8.63 -4.54
C ASP A 120 -13.47 -9.80 -3.55
N SER A 121 -12.39 -10.06 -2.81
CA SER A 121 -12.32 -11.10 -1.77
C SER A 121 -13.30 -10.90 -0.61
N HIS A 122 -13.84 -9.69 -0.41
CA HIS A 122 -14.89 -9.46 0.58
C HIS A 122 -16.24 -10.08 0.18
N THR A 123 -16.46 -10.33 -1.12
CA THR A 123 -17.77 -10.73 -1.66
C THR A 123 -17.74 -12.06 -2.41
N GLY A 124 -16.57 -12.56 -2.78
CA GLY A 124 -16.40 -13.85 -3.45
C GLY A 124 -14.97 -14.38 -3.31
N LEU A 125 -14.72 -15.59 -3.81
CA LEU A 125 -13.38 -16.19 -3.80
C LEU A 125 -12.65 -15.83 -5.12
N PRO A 126 -11.66 -14.91 -5.10
CA PRO A 126 -10.92 -14.56 -6.30
C PRO A 126 -10.06 -15.72 -6.79
N ARG A 127 -9.87 -15.77 -8.11
CA ARG A 127 -8.94 -16.66 -8.78
C ARG A 127 -7.96 -15.83 -9.60
N VAL A 128 -6.67 -16.09 -9.41
CA VAL A 128 -5.58 -15.50 -10.21
C VAL A 128 -5.06 -16.60 -11.13
N ASP A 129 -5.23 -16.42 -12.44
CA ASP A 129 -4.85 -17.40 -13.48
C ASP A 129 -3.47 -17.11 -14.08
N LEU A 130 -2.51 -16.74 -13.23
CA LEU A 130 -1.11 -16.59 -13.62
C LEU A 130 -0.38 -17.92 -13.48
N SER A 131 0.54 -18.20 -14.40
CA SER A 131 1.53 -19.25 -14.19
C SER A 131 2.43 -18.88 -13.00
N ARG A 132 3.13 -19.87 -12.43
CA ARG A 132 4.11 -19.62 -11.38
C ARG A 132 5.15 -18.58 -11.83
N ASP A 133 5.69 -18.71 -13.03
CA ASP A 133 6.72 -17.78 -13.52
C ASP A 133 6.17 -16.36 -13.68
N GLN A 134 4.92 -16.20 -14.12
CA GLN A 134 4.25 -14.91 -14.18
C GLN A 134 4.03 -14.31 -12.79
N ALA A 135 3.57 -15.11 -11.83
CA ALA A 135 3.39 -14.65 -10.45
C ALA A 135 4.72 -14.23 -9.82
N PHE A 136 5.82 -14.96 -10.07
CA PHE A 136 7.14 -14.57 -9.59
C PHE A 136 7.69 -13.31 -10.27
N ALA A 137 7.32 -13.06 -11.53
CA ALA A 137 7.76 -11.88 -12.26
C ALA A 137 6.94 -10.61 -11.94
N ILE A 138 5.71 -10.76 -11.43
CA ILE A 138 4.78 -9.65 -11.19
C ILE A 138 4.48 -9.49 -9.70
N ASP A 139 3.92 -10.52 -9.07
CA ASP A 139 3.37 -10.43 -7.72
C ASP A 139 4.41 -10.68 -6.60
N ILE A 140 5.55 -11.33 -6.92
CA ILE A 140 6.62 -11.71 -5.97
C ILE A 140 8.00 -11.16 -6.40
N ALA A 141 8.01 -10.10 -7.22
CA ALA A 141 9.22 -9.52 -7.80
C ALA A 141 10.09 -8.76 -6.78
#